data_AF-A0A7I7LJG6-F1
#
_entry.id   AF-A0A7I7LJG6-F1
#
_cell.length_a   1.000
_cell.length_b   1.000
_cell.length_c   1.000
_cell.angle_alpha   90.00
_cell.angle_beta   90.00
_cell.angle_gamma   90.00
#
_symmetry.space_group_name_H-M   'P 1'
#
loop_
_entity.id
_entity.type
_entity.pdbx_description
1 polymer ?
#
loop_
_entity_poly.entity_id
_entity_poly.type
_entity_poly.pdbx_seq_one_letter_code
_entity_poly.pdbx_strand_id
1 'polypeptide(L)'
;MEHLTPLDATFLEVEDSDPHVSLAIGGVSIVEGPAPAFGEFVDSFAERASAIPRFKQILRTHPLDLGSPEWVADPHFDVSRHVHHLALPQPGGDAELFEMIATVMERRLDRDRPLWECYLIEGLSDDRWAVLTKLHRRWHRDNADVGQVR
;
A
#
# COMPACT_ATOMS: atom_id res chain seq x y z
N MET A 1 15.30 17.56 4.10
CA MET A 1 14.31 17.58 5.20
C MET A 1 13.17 18.45 4.72
N GLU A 2 12.01 17.85 4.51
CA GLU A 2 10.84 18.52 3.97
C GLU A 2 9.75 18.46 5.03
N HIS A 3 9.27 19.64 5.46
CA HIS A 3 8.31 19.77 6.55
C HIS A 3 6.88 19.70 6.01
N LEU A 4 6.01 18.99 6.73
CA LEU A 4 4.59 18.86 6.36
C LEU A 4 3.83 20.18 6.44
N THR A 5 2.84 20.31 5.55
CA THR A 5 1.93 21.45 5.57
C THR A 5 0.87 21.30 6.68
N PRO A 6 0.31 22.40 7.22
CA PRO A 6 -0.69 22.36 8.29
C PRO A 6 -1.97 21.57 7.95
N LEU A 7 -2.25 21.37 6.67
CA LEU A 7 -3.43 20.65 6.18
C LEU A 7 -3.21 19.13 6.15
N ASP A 8 -1.96 18.68 6.29
CA ASP A 8 -1.62 17.26 6.37
C ASP A 8 -1.67 16.75 7.83
N ALA A 9 -1.44 17.64 8.79
CA ALA A 9 -1.64 17.37 10.22
C ALA A 9 -3.12 17.11 10.55
N THR A 10 -4.04 17.80 9.89
CA THR A 10 -5.49 17.61 10.11
C THR A 10 -6.02 16.27 9.62
N PHE A 11 -5.38 15.60 8.65
CA PHE A 11 -5.79 14.24 8.25
C PHE A 11 -5.28 13.17 9.22
N LEU A 12 -4.11 13.39 9.83
CA LEU A 12 -3.65 12.60 10.96
C LEU A 12 -4.63 12.77 12.12
N GLU A 13 -5.03 14.00 12.44
CA GLU A 13 -6.07 14.24 13.46
C GLU A 13 -7.40 13.58 13.09
N VAL A 14 -7.84 13.54 11.83
CA VAL A 14 -9.09 12.86 11.43
C VAL A 14 -8.99 11.34 11.56
N GLU A 15 -7.86 10.74 11.16
CA GLU A 15 -7.64 9.30 11.29
C GLU A 15 -7.33 8.88 12.74
N ASP A 16 -6.78 9.79 13.55
CA ASP A 16 -6.58 9.64 15.01
C ASP A 16 -7.88 9.87 15.79
N SER A 17 -8.79 10.71 15.27
CA SER A 17 -10.08 11.02 15.89
C SER A 17 -11.08 9.87 15.77
N ASP A 18 -10.95 9.03 14.75
CA ASP A 18 -11.80 7.86 14.58
C ASP A 18 -10.96 6.68 14.08
N PRO A 19 -10.70 5.64 14.91
CA PRO A 19 -9.94 4.45 14.55
C PRO A 19 -10.56 3.58 13.45
N HIS A 20 -11.77 3.89 12.98
CA HIS A 20 -12.49 3.16 11.93
C HIS A 20 -12.29 3.73 10.52
N VAL A 21 -11.68 4.91 10.37
CA VAL A 21 -11.47 5.53 9.05
C VAL A 21 -10.18 4.98 8.41
N SER A 22 -10.25 4.37 7.23
CA SER A 22 -9.06 4.02 6.45
C SER A 22 -8.87 5.08 5.36
N LEU A 23 -7.77 5.83 5.38
CA LEU A 23 -7.39 6.74 4.29
C LEU A 23 -6.54 6.05 3.22
N ALA A 24 -6.64 4.73 3.08
CA ALA A 24 -5.96 3.99 2.03
C ALA A 24 -6.62 4.22 0.65
N ILE A 25 -5.80 4.35 -0.37
CA ILE A 25 -6.18 4.29 -1.78
C ILE A 25 -5.68 2.96 -2.33
N GLY A 26 -6.49 2.31 -3.15
CA GLY A 26 -6.15 1.04 -3.77
C GLY A 26 -6.19 1.12 -5.29
N GLY A 27 -5.30 0.39 -5.96
CA GLY A 27 -5.39 0.08 -7.38
C GLY A 27 -5.40 -1.43 -7.57
N VAL A 28 -6.32 -1.94 -8.41
CA VAL A 28 -6.39 -3.35 -8.78
C VAL A 28 -6.06 -3.52 -10.26
N SER A 29 -5.19 -4.47 -10.58
CA SER A 29 -4.91 -4.91 -11.96
C SER A 29 -5.28 -6.38 -12.09
N ILE A 30 -6.07 -6.71 -13.10
CA ILE A 30 -6.45 -8.10 -13.43
C ILE A 30 -5.64 -8.51 -14.65
N VAL A 31 -5.05 -9.69 -14.59
CA VAL A 31 -4.13 -10.22 -15.60
C VAL A 31 -4.61 -11.60 -16.04
N GLU A 32 -4.54 -11.85 -17.35
CA GLU A 32 -4.85 -13.14 -17.95
C GLU A 32 -3.62 -14.06 -17.99
N GLY A 33 -3.87 -15.36 -17.90
CA GLY A 33 -2.86 -16.42 -17.88
C GLY A 33 -2.49 -16.88 -16.46
N PRO A 34 -1.52 -17.80 -16.34
CA PRO A 34 -1.15 -18.36 -15.05
C PRO A 34 -0.53 -17.30 -14.14
N ALA A 35 -0.91 -17.32 -12.87
CA ALA A 35 -0.27 -16.50 -11.86
C ALA A 35 1.23 -16.88 -11.72
N PRO A 36 2.13 -15.90 -11.53
CA PRO A 36 3.53 -16.18 -11.24
C PRO A 36 3.67 -16.88 -9.89
N ALA A 37 4.78 -17.59 -9.66
CA ALA A 37 5.08 -18.09 -8.33
C ALA A 37 5.26 -16.91 -7.36
N PHE A 38 4.78 -17.06 -6.12
CA PHE A 38 4.82 -15.95 -5.15
C PHE A 38 6.22 -15.37 -4.94
N GLY A 39 7.26 -16.22 -4.89
CA GLY A 39 8.65 -15.76 -4.78
C GLY A 39 9.09 -14.90 -5.97
N GLU A 40 8.76 -15.32 -7.21
CA GLU A 40 9.08 -14.57 -8.43
C GLU A 40 8.36 -13.20 -8.46
N PHE A 41 7.12 -13.17 -7.96
CA PHE A 41 6.37 -11.93 -7.81
C PHE A 41 7.01 -10.99 -6.79
N VAL A 42 7.39 -11.51 -5.62
CA VAL A 42 8.07 -10.73 -4.56
C VAL A 42 9.39 -10.16 -5.07
N ASP A 43 10.22 -10.97 -5.74
CA ASP A 43 11.50 -10.52 -6.29
C ASP A 43 11.31 -9.44 -7.35
N SER A 44 10.37 -9.64 -8.27
CA SER A 44 10.02 -8.66 -9.30
C SER A 44 9.50 -7.35 -8.72
N PHE A 45 8.69 -7.42 -7.66
CA PHE A 45 8.18 -6.24 -6.96
C PHE A 45 9.30 -5.53 -6.21
N ALA A 46 10.16 -6.26 -5.50
CA ALA A 46 11.27 -5.74 -4.73
C ALA A 46 12.25 -4.96 -5.60
N GLU A 47 12.56 -5.46 -6.80
CA GLU A 47 13.41 -4.78 -7.78
C GLU A 47 12.82 -3.40 -8.15
N ARG A 48 11.53 -3.34 -8.48
CA ARG A 48 10.84 -2.09 -8.86
C ARG A 48 10.71 -1.12 -7.68
N ALA A 49 10.34 -1.65 -6.51
CA ALA A 49 10.23 -0.86 -5.27
C ALA A 49 11.59 -0.29 -4.85
N SER A 50 12.70 -0.96 -5.17
CA SER A 50 14.05 -0.48 -4.84
C SER A 50 14.41 0.83 -5.54
N ALA A 51 13.82 1.10 -6.71
CA ALA A 51 14.03 2.32 -7.47
C ALA A 51 13.30 3.55 -6.88
N ILE A 52 12.36 3.33 -5.95
CA ILE A 52 11.52 4.37 -5.38
C ILE A 52 11.78 4.42 -3.87
N PRO A 53 12.60 5.36 -3.35
CA PRO A 53 12.98 5.42 -1.95
C PRO A 53 11.81 5.40 -0.96
N ARG A 54 10.65 5.95 -1.37
CA ARG A 54 9.44 6.03 -0.55
C ARG A 54 8.89 4.68 -0.12
N PHE A 55 9.12 3.60 -0.89
CA PHE A 55 8.70 2.24 -0.49
C PHE A 55 9.43 1.74 0.76
N LYS A 56 10.56 2.35 1.11
CA LYS A 56 11.41 1.99 2.25
C LYS A 56 11.35 3.02 3.38
N GLN A 57 10.36 3.91 3.38
CA GLN A 57 10.24 4.99 4.36
C GLN A 57 9.01 4.83 5.24
N ILE A 58 9.17 5.12 6.53
CA ILE A 58 8.10 5.20 7.53
C ILE A 58 7.77 6.67 7.82
N LEU A 59 6.52 6.94 8.18
CA LEU A 59 6.10 8.26 8.62
C LEU A 59 6.39 8.39 10.12
N ARG A 60 7.41 9.18 10.48
CA ARG A 60 7.78 9.42 11.87
C ARG A 60 7.05 10.66 12.39
N THR A 61 6.24 10.48 13.42
CA THR A 61 5.63 11.58 14.18
C THR A 61 6.48 11.93 15.39
N HIS A 62 6.41 13.18 15.85
CA HIS A 62 7.14 13.65 17.02
C HIS A 62 6.22 13.68 18.25
N PRO A 63 6.70 13.29 19.45
CA PRO A 63 5.90 13.40 20.66
C PRO A 63 5.41 14.83 20.88
N LEU A 64 4.16 14.97 21.33
CA LEU A 64 3.51 16.25 21.64
C LEU A 64 3.45 17.23 20.45
N ASP A 65 3.47 16.72 19.22
CA ASP A 65 3.46 17.52 17.98
C ASP A 65 4.56 18.59 17.92
N LEU A 66 5.69 18.35 18.61
CA LEU A 66 6.83 19.28 18.71
C LEU A 66 7.61 19.45 17.38
N GLY A 67 7.12 18.86 16.29
CA GLY A 67 7.66 18.99 14.96
C GLY A 67 6.72 18.38 13.92
N SER A 68 6.80 18.89 12.68
CA SER A 68 6.10 18.28 11.55
C SER A 68 6.57 16.83 11.35
N PRO A 69 5.65 15.85 11.20
CA PRO A 69 6.04 14.49 10.86
C PRO A 69 6.94 14.42 9.60
N GLU A 70 7.84 13.45 9.56
CA GLU A 70 8.83 13.32 8.49
C GLU A 70 8.94 11.89 7.98
N TRP A 71 9.27 11.73 6.69
CA TRP A 71 9.55 10.42 6.09
C TRP A 71 11.00 10.04 6.34
N VAL A 72 11.22 8.96 7.09
CA VAL A 72 12.55 8.45 7.41
C VAL A 72 12.72 7.04 6.87
N ALA A 73 13.95 6.67 6.49
CA ALA A 73 14.22 5.31 6.04
C ALA A 73 13.93 4.32 7.18
N ASP A 74 13.25 3.23 6.86
CA ASP A 74 13.03 2.10 7.76
C ASP A 74 14.29 1.23 7.80
N PRO A 75 15.02 1.17 8.93
CA PRO A 75 16.22 0.33 9.05
C PRO A 75 15.90 -1.17 9.05
N HIS A 76 14.64 -1.55 9.20
CA HIS A 76 14.15 -2.92 9.25
C HIS A 76 13.29 -3.28 8.04
N PHE A 77 13.38 -2.49 6.97
CA PHE A 77 12.60 -2.71 5.76
C PHE A 77 12.79 -4.13 5.19
N ASP A 78 11.68 -4.83 5.02
CA ASP A 78 11.62 -6.17 4.47
C ASP A 78 10.37 -6.27 3.59
N VAL A 79 10.59 -6.30 2.27
CA VAL A 79 9.53 -6.30 1.25
C VAL A 79 8.54 -7.46 1.44
N SER A 80 8.99 -8.61 1.95
CA SER A 80 8.14 -9.78 2.14
C SER A 80 7.07 -9.58 3.22
N ARG A 81 7.24 -8.57 4.09
CA ARG A 81 6.25 -8.18 5.10
C ARG A 81 5.12 -7.31 4.56
N HIS A 82 5.30 -6.78 3.35
CA HIS A 82 4.35 -5.89 2.67
C HIS A 82 3.68 -6.56 1.48
N VAL A 83 4.23 -7.69 1.01
CA VAL A 83 3.66 -8.46 -0.10
C VAL A 83 2.96 -9.69 0.47
N HIS A 84 1.71 -9.88 0.09
CA HIS A 84 0.86 -10.95 0.59
C HIS A 84 0.33 -11.80 -0.56
N HIS A 85 0.05 -13.07 -0.28
CA HIS A 85 -0.58 -14.00 -1.21
C HIS A 85 -1.96 -14.36 -0.68
N LEU A 86 -2.98 -14.15 -1.50
CA LEU A 86 -4.37 -14.49 -1.22
C LEU A 86 -4.90 -15.40 -2.33
N ALA A 87 -5.78 -16.32 -1.97
CA ALA A 87 -6.52 -17.14 -2.92
C ALA A 87 -8.02 -16.88 -2.75
N LEU A 88 -8.72 -16.63 -3.86
CA LEU A 88 -10.17 -16.44 -3.82
C LEU A 88 -10.89 -17.76 -3.52
N PRO A 89 -11.99 -17.70 -2.75
CA PRO A 89 -12.89 -18.84 -2.66
C PRO A 89 -13.56 -19.09 -4.03
N GLN A 90 -13.87 -20.36 -4.31
CA GLN A 90 -14.71 -20.68 -5.47
C GLN A 90 -16.09 -20.02 -5.33
N PRO A 91 -16.69 -19.51 -6.42
CA PRO A 91 -16.31 -19.72 -7.83
C PRO A 91 -15.20 -18.81 -8.38
N GLY A 92 -14.67 -17.85 -7.61
CA GLY A 92 -13.57 -16.98 -8.05
C GLY A 92 -14.00 -15.92 -9.06
N GLY A 93 -15.27 -15.50 -9.05
CA GLY A 93 -15.76 -14.45 -9.91
C GLY A 93 -15.43 -13.06 -9.38
N ASP A 94 -15.89 -12.05 -10.12
CA ASP A 94 -15.69 -10.65 -9.75
C ASP A 94 -16.34 -10.29 -8.41
N ALA A 95 -17.41 -10.98 -8.02
CA ALA A 95 -18.08 -10.76 -6.73
C ALA A 95 -17.17 -11.12 -5.55
N GLU A 96 -16.57 -12.32 -5.58
CA GLU A 96 -15.63 -12.78 -4.56
C GLU A 96 -14.38 -11.88 -4.53
N LEU A 97 -13.91 -11.44 -5.69
CA LEU A 97 -12.80 -10.49 -5.79
C LEU A 97 -13.12 -9.17 -5.10
N PHE A 98 -14.28 -8.57 -5.39
CA PHE A 98 -14.64 -7.28 -4.81
C PHE A 98 -14.88 -7.37 -3.29
N GLU A 99 -15.46 -8.45 -2.80
CA GLU A 99 -15.63 -8.69 -1.35
C GLU A 99 -14.28 -8.83 -0.64
N MET A 100 -13.34 -9.57 -1.24
CA MET A 100 -11.98 -9.68 -0.72
C MET A 100 -11.27 -8.33 -0.71
N ILE A 101 -11.36 -7.56 -1.80
CA ILE A 101 -10.76 -6.22 -1.90
C ILE A 101 -11.37 -5.30 -0.83
N ALA A 102 -12.69 -5.30 -0.64
CA ALA A 102 -13.35 -4.52 0.40
C ALA A 102 -12.78 -4.86 1.79
N THR A 103 -12.68 -6.14 2.11
CA THR A 103 -12.12 -6.63 3.38
C THR A 103 -10.65 -6.22 3.59
N VAL A 104 -9.86 -6.15 2.52
CA VAL A 104 -8.46 -5.69 2.58
C VAL A 104 -8.39 -4.17 2.76
N MET A 105 -9.26 -3.42 2.06
CA MET A 105 -9.27 -1.95 2.09
C MET A 105 -9.81 -1.38 3.42
N GLU A 106 -10.70 -2.10 4.10
CA GLU A 106 -11.20 -1.76 5.44
C GLU A 106 -10.10 -1.75 6.51
N ARG A 107 -9.11 -2.63 6.38
CA ARG A 107 -8.01 -2.71 7.34
C ARG A 107 -7.11 -1.49 7.24
N ARG A 108 -6.69 -0.94 8.38
CA ARG A 108 -5.68 0.12 8.41
C ARG A 108 -4.29 -0.42 8.09
N LEU A 109 -3.46 0.44 7.51
CA LEU A 109 -2.04 0.16 7.35
C LEU A 109 -1.34 0.35 8.71
N ASP A 110 -0.40 -0.52 9.00
CA ASP A 110 0.48 -0.39 10.17
C ASP A 110 1.40 0.83 9.98
N ARG A 111 1.27 1.82 10.86
CA ARG A 111 2.02 3.08 10.78
C ARG A 111 3.47 2.96 11.23
N ASP A 112 3.82 1.86 11.91
CA ASP A 112 5.21 1.56 12.28
C ASP A 112 6.01 0.97 11.10
N ARG A 113 5.38 0.85 9.93
CA ARG A 113 5.96 0.31 8.70
C ARG A 113 5.71 1.24 7.52
N PRO A 114 6.45 1.08 6.41
CA PRO A 114 6.12 1.81 5.18
C PRO A 114 4.65 1.65 4.81
N LEU A 115 3.99 2.77 4.54
CA LEU A 115 2.54 2.88 4.43
C LEU A 115 1.99 2.35 3.08
N TRP A 116 2.31 1.11 2.75
CA TRP A 116 1.84 0.40 1.58
C TRP A 116 1.82 -1.12 1.81
N GLU A 117 0.92 -1.79 1.10
CA GLU A 117 0.80 -3.24 1.02
C GLU A 117 0.51 -3.64 -0.44
N CYS A 118 0.97 -4.81 -0.85
CA CYS A 118 0.69 -5.39 -2.15
C CYS A 118 0.17 -6.82 -1.98
N TYR A 119 -0.84 -7.18 -2.74
CA TYR A 119 -1.51 -8.47 -2.63
C TYR A 119 -1.55 -9.13 -4.00
N LEU A 120 -0.91 -10.30 -4.12
CA LEU A 120 -1.11 -11.24 -5.21
C LEU A 120 -2.37 -12.06 -4.91
N ILE A 121 -3.38 -11.97 -5.76
CA ILE A 121 -4.67 -12.64 -5.60
C ILE A 121 -4.83 -13.67 -6.72
N GLU A 122 -4.86 -14.94 -6.36
CA GLU A 122 -5.06 -16.06 -7.28
C GLU A 122 -6.47 -16.65 -7.18
N GLY A 123 -6.80 -17.57 -8.10
CA GLY A 123 -8.07 -18.30 -8.08
C GLY A 123 -9.24 -17.54 -8.70
N LEU A 124 -8.98 -16.53 -9.55
CA LEU A 124 -10.02 -15.91 -10.34
C LEU A 124 -10.45 -16.87 -11.48
N SER A 125 -11.71 -16.74 -11.90
CA SER A 125 -12.25 -17.44 -13.06
C SER A 125 -11.48 -17.07 -14.34
N ASP A 126 -11.57 -17.97 -15.33
CA ASP A 126 -11.06 -17.74 -16.70
C ASP A 126 -9.53 -17.65 -16.81
N ASP A 127 -8.82 -18.38 -15.95
CA ASP A 127 -7.34 -18.39 -15.90
C ASP A 127 -6.79 -16.97 -15.69
N ARG A 128 -7.34 -16.27 -14.70
CA ARG A 128 -6.95 -14.90 -14.33
C ARG A 128 -6.39 -14.85 -12.92
N TRP A 129 -5.68 -13.76 -12.67
CA TRP A 129 -5.22 -13.38 -11.33
C TRP A 129 -5.25 -11.86 -11.19
N ALA A 130 -5.10 -11.37 -9.97
CA ALA A 130 -5.10 -9.94 -9.71
C ALA A 130 -3.96 -9.49 -8.80
N VAL A 131 -3.57 -8.24 -8.95
CA VAL A 131 -2.70 -7.52 -8.01
C VAL A 131 -3.48 -6.37 -7.42
N LEU A 132 -3.63 -6.36 -6.11
CA LEU A 132 -4.12 -5.20 -5.37
C LEU A 132 -2.92 -4.48 -4.73
N THR A 133 -2.71 -3.22 -5.09
CA THR A 133 -1.78 -2.34 -4.38
C THR A 133 -2.57 -1.37 -3.54
N LYS A 134 -2.28 -1.33 -2.25
CA LYS A 134 -2.91 -0.47 -1.26
C LYS A 134 -1.86 0.46 -0.68
N LEU A 135 -2.12 1.75 -0.74
CA LEU A 135 -1.20 2.79 -0.29
C LEU A 135 -1.95 3.83 0.53
N HIS A 136 -1.34 4.36 1.58
CA HIS A 136 -1.97 5.43 2.34
C HIS A 136 -2.07 6.70 1.48
N ARG A 137 -3.18 7.45 1.53
CA ARG A 137 -3.42 8.64 0.69
C ARG A 137 -2.33 9.71 0.78
N ARG A 138 -1.63 9.77 1.92
CA ARG A 138 -0.47 10.67 2.11
C ARG A 138 0.74 10.30 1.24
N TRP A 139 0.82 9.06 0.75
CA TRP A 139 1.84 8.63 -0.21
C TRP A 139 1.71 9.35 -1.56
N HIS A 140 0.49 9.63 -2.02
CA HIS A 140 0.24 10.22 -3.35
C HIS A 140 0.52 11.73 -3.44
N ARG A 141 0.41 12.48 -2.33
CA ARG A 141 0.44 13.96 -2.40
C ARG A 141 1.86 14.56 -2.48
N ASP A 142 2.86 13.85 -1.99
CA ASP A 142 4.26 14.31 -1.99
C ASP A 142 5.04 13.85 -3.24
N ASN A 143 4.43 13.07 -4.13
CA ASN A 143 5.04 12.59 -5.38
C ASN A 143 4.62 13.44 -6.61
N ALA A 144 3.80 14.47 -6.39
CA ALA A 144 3.34 15.36 -7.45
C ALA A 144 4.44 16.29 -8.02
N ASP A 145 5.64 16.31 -7.43
CA ASP A 145 6.80 17.04 -7.94
C ASP A 145 7.85 16.15 -8.63
N VAL A 146 7.62 14.85 -8.77
CA VAL A 146 8.53 13.95 -9.49
C VAL A 146 7.80 13.24 -10.63
N GLY A 147 7.77 13.92 -11.78
CA GLY A 147 7.61 13.26 -13.07
C GLY A 147 6.29 13.51 -13.79
N GLN A 148 6.18 14.68 -14.44
CA GLN A 148 5.72 14.64 -15.83
C GLN A 148 6.71 13.76 -16.60
N VAL A 149 6.36 12.49 -16.78
CA VAL A 149 6.90 11.71 -17.89
C VAL A 149 6.03 12.03 -19.09
N ARG A 150 6.71 12.50 -20.14
CA ARG A 150 6.19 12.83 -21.46
C ARG A 150 5.54 11.64 -22.15
#